data_AF-A0A8T4KG87-F1
#
_entry.id   AF-A0A8T4KG87-F1
#
_cell.length_a   1.000
_cell.length_b   1.000
_cell.length_c   1.000
_cell.angle_alpha   90.00
_cell.angle_beta   90.00
_cell.angle_gamma   90.00
#
_symmetry.space_group_name_H-M   'P 1'
#
loop_
_entity.id
_entity.type
_entity.pdbx_description
1 polymer ?
#
loop_
_entity_poly.entity_id
_entity_poly.type
_entity_poly.pdbx_seq_one_letter_code
_entity_poly.pdbx_strand_id
1 'polypeptide(L)'
;MQENLILRAKIKPNSKEFRIDMEKGIIYCKSPPVNNKANLEIIKELKTITKREVKIISGLNSKNKRILINNLTIDDFKRVIK
;
A
#
# COMPACT_ATOMS: atom_id res chain seq x y z
N MET A 1 -17.14 -8.37 -14.39
CA MET A 1 -16.35 -7.12 -14.33
C MET A 1 -15.27 -7.34 -13.29
N GLN A 2 -13.98 -7.17 -13.62
CA GLN A 2 -12.92 -7.28 -12.61
C GLN A 2 -12.87 -5.97 -11.82
N GLU A 3 -13.18 -6.03 -10.53
CA GLU A 3 -13.07 -4.87 -9.64
C GLU A 3 -11.63 -4.73 -9.14
N ASN A 4 -11.03 -3.58 -9.44
CA ASN A 4 -9.71 -3.23 -8.95
C ASN A 4 -9.81 -2.04 -8.01
N LEU A 5 -9.20 -2.15 -6.83
CA LEU A 5 -9.16 -1.07 -5.87
C LEU A 5 -7.94 -0.19 -6.11
N ILE A 6 -8.17 1.11 -6.27
CA ILE A 6 -7.08 2.10 -6.31
C ILE A 6 -7.00 2.78 -4.94
N LEU A 7 -5.99 2.42 -4.17
CA LEU A 7 -5.68 3.03 -2.89
C LEU A 7 -4.80 4.26 -3.08
N ARG A 8 -5.21 5.38 -2.50
CA ARG A 8 -4.43 6.62 -2.48
C ARG A 8 -3.92 6.83 -1.05
N ALA A 9 -2.61 6.72 -0.85
CA ALA A 9 -2.04 6.87 0.46
C ALA A 9 -0.69 7.62 0.43
N LYS A 10 -0.38 8.27 1.55
CA LYS A 10 0.88 8.94 1.78
C LYS A 10 1.86 7.99 2.46
N ILE A 11 2.99 7.73 1.84
CA ILE A 11 4.05 6.88 2.36
C ILE A 11 4.95 7.67 3.30
N LYS A 12 5.10 7.16 4.52
CA LYS A 12 6.08 7.60 5.51
C LYS A 12 7.13 6.50 5.73
N PRO A 13 8.28 6.59 5.03
CA PRO A 13 9.38 5.65 5.25
C PRO A 13 10.09 5.93 6.59
N ASN A 14 11.04 5.07 6.97
CA ASN A 14 11.81 5.14 8.23
C ASN A 14 10.96 5.06 9.50
N SER A 15 9.87 4.29 9.45
CA SER A 15 9.02 4.03 10.60
C SER A 15 9.51 2.82 11.39
N LYS A 16 9.17 2.73 12.67
CA LYS A 16 9.54 1.58 13.52
C LYS A 16 8.89 0.28 13.04
N GLU A 17 7.70 0.38 12.45
CA GLU A 17 6.88 -0.74 11.99
C GLU A 17 6.15 -0.43 10.68
N PHE A 18 5.77 -1.49 9.95
CA PHE A 18 4.87 -1.34 8.81
C PHE A 18 3.45 -1.20 9.35
N ARG A 19 2.79 -0.08 9.06
CA ARG A 19 1.44 0.20 9.55
C ARG A 19 0.65 0.95 8.50
N ILE A 20 -0.62 0.59 8.35
CA ILE A 20 -1.54 1.25 7.43
C ILE A 20 -2.58 1.99 8.28
N ASP A 21 -2.60 3.31 8.14
CA ASP A 21 -3.55 4.19 8.80
C ASP A 21 -4.59 4.62 7.77
N MET A 22 -5.71 3.89 7.75
CA MET A 22 -6.82 4.12 6.81
C MET A 22 -7.54 5.45 7.08
N GLU A 23 -7.63 5.88 8.34
CA GLU A 23 -8.28 7.14 8.72
C GLU A 23 -7.49 8.34 8.21
N LYS A 24 -6.16 8.30 8.33
CA LYS A 24 -5.28 9.38 7.85
C LYS A 24 -4.83 9.19 6.40
N GLY A 25 -5.07 8.02 5.81
CA GLY A 25 -4.55 7.64 4.50
C GLY A 25 -3.02 7.61 4.46
N ILE A 26 -2.37 7.15 5.53
CA ILE A 26 -0.89 7.10 5.66
C ILE A 26 -0.43 5.66 5.77
N ILE A 27 0.58 5.28 4.98
CA ILE A 27 1.27 3.99 5.11
C ILE A 27 2.67 4.26 5.66
N TYR A 28 2.95 3.70 6.82
CA TYR A 28 4.24 3.72 7.48
C TYR A 28 5.05 2.50 7.03
N CYS A 29 6.29 2.72 6.62
CA CYS A 29 7.19 1.66 6.15
C CYS A 29 8.50 1.74 6.92
N LYS A 30 9.10 0.59 7.20
CA LYS A 30 10.43 0.51 7.83
C LYS A 30 11.51 0.87 6.82
N SER A 31 11.36 0.37 5.60
CA SER A 31 12.35 0.55 4.55
C SER A 31 12.53 2.03 4.15
N PRO A 32 13.78 2.47 3.91
CA PRO A 32 14.04 3.82 3.41
C PRO A 32 13.47 3.99 1.99
N PRO A 33 13.15 5.22 1.56
CA PRO A 33 12.65 5.51 0.21
C PRO A 33 13.79 5.49 -0.83
N VAL A 34 14.85 4.72 -0.58
CA VAL A 34 16.07 4.67 -1.40
C VAL A 34 16.05 3.35 -2.17
N ASN A 35 16.41 3.40 -3.45
CA ASN A 35 16.55 2.24 -4.32
C ASN A 35 15.30 1.32 -4.38
N ASN A 36 14.10 1.91 -4.41
CA ASN A 36 12.81 1.19 -4.42
C ASN A 36 12.52 0.29 -3.20
N LYS A 37 13.34 0.32 -2.14
CA LYS A 37 13.15 -0.56 -0.96
C LYS A 37 11.77 -0.38 -0.31
N ALA A 38 11.37 0.87 -0.04
CA ALA A 38 10.02 1.15 0.47
C ALA A 38 8.90 0.66 -0.47
N ASN A 39 9.08 0.79 -1.79
CA ASN A 39 8.09 0.35 -2.76
C ASN A 39 7.90 -1.17 -2.74
N LEU A 40 9.01 -1.90 -2.71
CA LEU A 40 9.03 -3.36 -2.64
C LEU A 40 8.43 -3.86 -1.31
N GLU A 41 8.77 -3.20 -0.20
CA GLU A 41 8.19 -3.52 1.12
C GLU A 41 6.67 -3.33 1.11
N ILE A 42 6.18 -2.18 0.63
CA ILE A 42 4.73 -1.91 0.53
C ILE A 42 4.03 -2.98 -0.31
N ILE A 43 4.57 -3.30 -1.49
CA ILE A 43 3.97 -4.31 -2.38
C ILE A 43 3.96 -5.67 -1.69
N LYS A 44 5.05 -6.05 -1.02
CA LYS A 44 5.19 -7.34 -0.34
C LYS A 44 4.22 -7.44 0.84
N GLU A 45 4.17 -6.44 1.70
CA GLU A 45 3.29 -6.41 2.87
C GLU A 45 1.82 -6.39 2.45
N LEU A 46 1.43 -5.50 1.52
CA LEU A 46 0.06 -5.46 1.01
C LEU A 46 -0.33 -6.75 0.30
N LYS A 47 0.58 -7.37 -0.45
CA LYS A 47 0.35 -8.68 -1.08
C LYS A 47 0.17 -9.78 -0.04
N THR A 48 0.93 -9.77 1.06
CA THR A 48 0.76 -10.73 2.17
C THR A 48 -0.59 -10.54 2.87
N ILE A 49 -0.94 -9.29 3.16
CA ILE A 49 -2.17 -8.90 3.86
C ILE A 49 -3.40 -9.23 3.01
N THR A 50 -3.43 -8.75 1.77
CA THR A 50 -4.59 -8.93 0.88
C THR A 50 -4.61 -10.28 0.15
N LYS A 51 -3.47 -10.99 0.12
CA LYS A 51 -3.25 -12.19 -0.72
C LYS A 51 -3.57 -11.96 -2.21
N ARG A 52 -3.59 -10.70 -2.66
CA ARG A 52 -3.90 -10.31 -4.04
C ARG A 52 -2.69 -9.70 -4.74
N GLU A 53 -2.79 -9.53 -6.05
CA GLU A 53 -1.78 -8.81 -6.81
C GLU A 53 -1.86 -7.30 -6.50
N VAL A 54 -0.74 -6.75 -6.05
CA VAL A 54 -0.60 -5.33 -5.70
C VAL A 54 0.45 -4.70 -6.60
N LYS A 55 0.12 -3.55 -7.20
CA LYS A 55 0.99 -2.79 -8.09
C LYS A 55 0.95 -1.30 -7.76
N ILE A 56 2.11 -0.65 -7.74
CA ILE A 56 2.16 0.81 -7.64
C ILE A 56 2.04 1.37 -9.05
N ILE A 57 0.91 2.02 -9.34
CA ILE A 57 0.65 2.60 -10.66
C ILE A 57 1.16 4.04 -10.78
N SER A 58 1.36 4.73 -9.65
CA SER A 58 1.86 6.10 -9.66
C SER A 58 2.47 6.53 -8.33
N GLY A 59 3.33 7.55 -8.36
CA GLY A 59 4.00 8.09 -7.17
C GLY A 59 5.28 7.35 -6.78
N LEU A 60 5.98 6.71 -7.72
CA LEU A 60 7.25 6.03 -7.43
C LEU A 60 8.27 6.95 -6.74
N ASN A 61 8.36 8.22 -7.18
CA ASN A 61 9.20 9.27 -6.60
C ASN A 61 8.46 10.23 -5.65
N SER A 62 7.17 10.00 -5.37
CA SER A 62 6.37 10.89 -4.51
C SER A 62 6.03 10.24 -3.17
N LYS A 63 5.83 11.07 -2.15
CA LYS A 63 5.26 10.64 -0.88
C LYS A 63 3.82 10.19 -1.06
N ASN A 64 3.08 10.74 -2.02
CA ASN A 64 1.71 10.31 -2.31
C ASN A 64 1.73 9.27 -3.42
N LYS A 65 1.22 8.07 -3.12
CA LYS A 65 1.23 6.93 -4.06
C LYS A 65 -0.17 6.46 -4.38
N ARG A 66 -0.31 5.95 -5.61
CA ARG A 66 -1.49 5.23 -6.07
C ARG A 66 -1.14 3.77 -6.21
N ILE A 67 -1.81 2.94 -5.42
CA ILE A 67 -1.58 1.50 -5.34
C ILE A 67 -2.83 0.82 -5.89
N LEU A 68 -2.67 0.03 -6.93
CA LEU A 68 -3.69 -0.82 -7.51
C LEU A 68 -3.65 -2.18 -6.83
N ILE A 69 -4.81 -2.65 -6.37
CA ILE A 69 -4.99 -4.00 -5.86
C ILE A 69 -6.02 -4.69 -6.74
N ASN A 70 -5.60 -5.76 -7.40
CA ASN A 70 -6.46 -6.48 -8.33
C ASN A 70 -7.43 -7.40 -7.60
N ASN A 71 -8.66 -7.47 -8.09
CA ASN A 71 -9.70 -8.36 -7.58
C ASN A 71 -9.97 -8.18 -6.06
N LEU A 72 -10.03 -6.92 -5.63
CA LEU A 72 -10.30 -6.53 -4.25
C LEU A 72 -11.26 -5.35 -4.22
N THR A 73 -12.27 -5.43 -3.36
CA THR A 73 -13.22 -4.33 -3.12
C THR A 73 -12.84 -3.54 -1.87
N ILE A 74 -13.45 -2.37 -1.70
CA ILE A 74 -13.24 -1.52 -0.51
C ILE A 74 -13.67 -2.25 0.78
N ASP A 75 -14.76 -3.03 0.71
CA ASP A 75 -15.29 -3.77 1.86
C ASP A 75 -14.33 -4.87 2.31
N ASP A 76 -13.83 -5.69 1.37
CA ASP A 76 -12.80 -6.69 1.64
C ASP A 76 -11.54 -6.06 2.24
N PHE A 77 -11.09 -4.94 1.68
CA PHE A 77 -9.90 -4.25 2.21
C PHE A 77 -10.10 -3.78 3.66
N LYS A 78 -11.29 -3.26 3.98
CA LYS A 78 -11.64 -2.87 5.36
C LYS A 78 -11.67 -4.06 6.32
N ARG A 79 -12.11 -5.23 5.88
CA ARG A 79 -12.12 -6.45 6.71
C ARG A 79 -10.72 -6.95 7.02
N VAL A 80 -9.81 -6.83 6.07
CA VAL A 80 -8.44 -7.34 6.19
C VAL A 80 -7.55 -6.44 7.05
N ILE A 81 -7.80 -5.11 7.06
CA ILE A 81 -7.04 -4.14 7.88
C ILE A 81 -7.64 -3.95 9.28
N LYS A 82 -8.76 -4.61 9.59
CA LYS A 82 -9.49 -4.47 10.86
C LYS A 82 -8.75 -5.07 12.06
#